data_AF-A0A941IME5-F1
#
_entry.id   AF-A0A941IME5-F1
#
_cell.length_a   1.000
_cell.length_b   1.000
_cell.length_c   1.000
_cell.angle_alpha   90.00
_cell.angle_beta   90.00
_cell.angle_gamma   90.00
#
_symmetry.space_group_name_H-M   'P 1'
#
loop_
_entity.id
_entity.type
_entity.pdbx_description
1 polymer ?
#
loop_
_entity_poly.entity_id
_entity_poly.type
_entity_poly.pdbx_seq_one_letter_code
_entity_poly.pdbx_strand_id
1 'polypeptide(L)'
;MALAFTEDDLRNAAGPMGFERGLGYRDGVEELDIGPDEVNAIVVGSFEYDVTLSRERGVLVGECSCPWGQEGNFCKHCVAVGLTVLAAWAAGTAGVAPGPARPDLDAWLESLGEAELREELRVLIRGDRELRRRFELRVAQAGQDAGQVRGLVRQLLRRGGREFIDYEDGDAYAVRVEEAGHAIEGLIVAGAGEEAMLVCREATGFALEALATAEDANGSISASVAELLPLHLHACRAAGPDPLELARHLAEHNLADEFDLGYDLGDYAELLGAKGFEHLRDVVAAAYERNPKGRRERALMEELVRRGGDLDELVALLARDLDSYGRQHLRIAIDLDAAGRGDEALKWAETGLRESTGFVGTDLVEFVALRYTQAGRFKDLLRLRRERFSSELTVSHFELLRETATALGIWESERNRAMVLLRRDAAKQGPLARYGMGPVLIDVLIAEGDFEGAWEQAQKGSSEPQRLKLAALIRPSRPAEALTVYQRALEPLRSQTGEEAYRRVMELLQGVQACHAVLGTAAEFAAYLAAFRAEQKRKRNLIRLLDAVGLTTDQGGVS
;
A
#
# COMPACT_ATOMS: atom_id res chain seq x y z
N MET A 1 6.22 -9.87 -44.99
CA MET A 1 5.10 -9.26 -44.25
C MET A 1 5.71 -8.60 -43.04
N ALA A 2 5.77 -7.28 -43.00
CA ALA A 2 6.47 -6.57 -41.92
C ALA A 2 5.63 -6.50 -40.64
N LEU A 3 4.29 -6.52 -40.75
CA LEU A 3 3.39 -6.59 -39.60
C LEU A 3 2.85 -8.02 -39.32
N ALA A 4 3.71 -9.03 -39.15
CA ALA A 4 3.23 -10.38 -38.76
C ALA A 4 3.14 -10.51 -37.22
N PHE A 5 2.02 -11.00 -36.70
CA PHE A 5 1.82 -11.28 -35.27
C PHE A 5 0.90 -12.49 -35.06
N THR A 6 0.86 -12.98 -33.83
CA THR A 6 0.10 -14.17 -33.38
C THR A 6 -0.91 -13.81 -32.29
N GLU A 7 -1.80 -14.74 -31.95
CA GLU A 7 -2.71 -14.56 -30.81
C GLU A 7 -1.94 -14.40 -29.49
N ASP A 8 -0.79 -15.08 -29.34
CA ASP A 8 0.05 -14.96 -28.16
C ASP A 8 0.67 -13.56 -28.04
N ASP A 9 1.00 -12.91 -29.17
CA ASP A 9 1.48 -11.52 -29.16
C ASP A 9 0.38 -10.57 -28.64
N LEU A 10 -0.88 -10.79 -29.03
CA LEU A 10 -2.03 -10.02 -28.52
C LEU A 10 -2.27 -10.28 -27.02
N ARG A 11 -2.14 -11.53 -26.56
CA ARG A 11 -2.28 -11.89 -25.14
C ARG A 11 -1.18 -11.26 -24.29
N ASN A 12 0.06 -11.25 -24.80
CA ASN A 12 1.20 -10.67 -24.11
C ASN A 12 1.11 -9.15 -24.03
N ALA A 13 0.64 -8.48 -25.09
CA ALA A 13 0.49 -7.04 -25.12
C ALA A 13 -0.67 -6.54 -24.23
N ALA A 14 -1.83 -7.21 -24.26
CA ALA A 14 -3.04 -6.76 -23.55
C ALA A 14 -3.19 -7.31 -22.11
N GLY A 15 -2.45 -8.37 -21.78
CA GLY A 15 -2.67 -9.15 -20.56
C GLY A 15 -3.97 -9.98 -20.56
N PRO A 16 -4.18 -10.88 -19.57
CA PRO A 16 -5.27 -11.86 -19.59
C PRO A 16 -6.67 -11.23 -19.63
N MET A 17 -6.90 -10.20 -18.81
CA MET A 17 -8.19 -9.51 -18.74
C MET A 17 -8.47 -8.64 -19.98
N GLY A 18 -7.46 -7.96 -20.51
CA GLY A 18 -7.60 -7.15 -21.73
C GLY A 18 -7.93 -8.01 -22.95
N PHE A 19 -7.27 -9.16 -23.05
CA PHE A 19 -7.50 -10.13 -24.11
C PHE A 19 -8.92 -10.74 -24.06
N GLU A 20 -9.36 -11.20 -22.88
CA GLU A 20 -10.69 -11.81 -22.72
C GLU A 20 -11.81 -10.82 -23.06
N ARG A 21 -11.67 -9.55 -22.65
CA ARG A 21 -12.62 -8.49 -23.01
C ARG A 21 -12.63 -8.18 -24.50
N GLY A 22 -11.48 -8.23 -25.17
CA GLY A 22 -11.35 -7.96 -26.60
C GLY A 22 -12.11 -8.94 -27.51
N LEU A 23 -12.31 -10.19 -27.06
CA LEU A 23 -13.09 -11.19 -27.79
C LEU A 23 -14.52 -10.72 -28.09
N GLY A 24 -15.12 -9.93 -27.19
CA GLY A 24 -16.49 -9.43 -27.32
C GLY A 24 -16.69 -8.26 -28.28
N TYR A 25 -15.62 -7.67 -28.82
CA TYR A 25 -15.67 -6.48 -29.68
C TYR A 25 -15.33 -6.78 -31.16
N ARG A 26 -15.13 -8.04 -31.52
CA ARG A 26 -14.74 -8.45 -32.89
C ARG A 26 -15.80 -8.11 -33.94
N ASP A 27 -17.07 -8.24 -33.59
CA ASP A 27 -18.20 -7.95 -34.48
C ASP A 27 -18.41 -6.43 -34.71
N GLY A 28 -17.73 -5.59 -33.92
CA GLY A 28 -17.76 -4.13 -34.06
C GLY A 28 -16.52 -3.56 -34.77
N VAL A 29 -15.65 -4.39 -35.35
CA VAL A 29 -14.49 -3.91 -36.13
C VAL A 29 -14.97 -3.54 -37.53
N GLU A 30 -14.93 -2.26 -37.82
CA GLU A 30 -15.30 -1.64 -39.09
C GLU A 30 -14.09 -0.96 -39.74
N GLU A 31 -14.20 -0.63 -41.03
CA GLU A 31 -13.18 0.08 -41.81
C GLU A 31 -11.75 -0.50 -41.69
N LEU A 32 -11.64 -1.84 -41.59
CA LEU A 32 -10.36 -2.52 -41.43
C LEU A 32 -9.50 -2.38 -42.70
N ASP A 33 -8.35 -1.73 -42.54
CA ASP A 33 -7.31 -1.55 -43.55
C ASP A 33 -6.01 -2.24 -43.11
N ILE A 34 -5.52 -3.16 -43.93
CA ILE A 34 -4.34 -3.99 -43.64
C ILE A 34 -3.18 -3.57 -44.55
N GLY A 35 -2.33 -2.68 -44.02
CA GLY A 35 -1.11 -2.22 -44.67
C GLY A 35 0.08 -3.17 -44.47
N PRO A 36 1.23 -2.86 -45.12
CA PRO A 36 2.45 -3.67 -44.98
C PRO A 36 3.10 -3.55 -43.59
N ASP A 37 3.04 -2.35 -42.99
CA ASP A 37 3.74 -1.96 -41.76
C ASP A 37 2.81 -1.59 -40.60
N GLU A 38 1.52 -1.36 -40.88
CA GLU A 38 0.49 -1.03 -39.88
C GLU A 38 -0.89 -1.53 -40.32
N VAL A 39 -1.80 -1.67 -39.36
CA VAL A 39 -3.23 -1.95 -39.56
C VAL A 39 -4.02 -0.81 -38.93
N ASN A 40 -5.00 -0.28 -39.65
CA ASN A 40 -5.91 0.73 -39.15
C ASN A 40 -7.35 0.17 -39.15
N ALA A 41 -8.14 0.53 -38.14
CA ALA A 41 -9.55 0.16 -38.09
C ALA A 41 -10.34 1.11 -37.19
N ILE A 42 -11.65 1.13 -37.37
CA ILE A 42 -12.59 1.72 -36.43
C ILE A 42 -13.22 0.58 -35.63
N VAL A 43 -13.26 0.71 -34.30
CA VAL A 43 -13.98 -0.24 -33.45
C VAL A 43 -15.20 0.45 -32.86
N VAL A 44 -16.38 -0.02 -33.24
CA VAL A 44 -17.66 0.47 -32.76
C VAL A 44 -18.00 -0.22 -31.43
N GLY A 45 -18.04 0.58 -30.36
CA GLY A 45 -18.47 0.18 -29.02
C GLY A 45 -19.57 1.11 -28.51
N SER A 46 -19.38 1.69 -27.33
CA SER A 46 -20.22 2.82 -26.86
C SER A 46 -20.04 4.08 -27.71
N PHE A 47 -18.87 4.22 -28.32
CA PHE A 47 -18.45 5.25 -29.27
C PHE A 47 -17.61 4.58 -30.37
N GLU A 48 -17.26 5.33 -31.40
CA GLU A 48 -16.30 4.92 -32.42
C GLU A 48 -14.87 5.18 -31.93
N TYR A 49 -14.00 4.17 -32.02
CA TYR A 49 -12.61 4.29 -31.62
C TYR A 49 -11.68 4.00 -32.79
N ASP A 50 -10.81 4.96 -33.13
CA ASP A 50 -9.71 4.75 -34.06
C ASP A 50 -8.66 3.85 -33.40
N VAL A 51 -8.24 2.81 -34.11
CA VAL A 51 -7.25 1.85 -33.66
C VAL A 51 -6.19 1.67 -34.74
N THR A 52 -4.93 1.78 -34.33
CA THR A 52 -3.76 1.50 -35.17
C THR A 52 -2.92 0.41 -34.52
N LEU A 53 -2.58 -0.64 -35.26
CA LEU A 53 -1.63 -1.67 -34.84
C LEU A 53 -0.37 -1.59 -35.69
N SER A 54 0.78 -1.47 -35.04
CA SER A 54 2.09 -1.35 -35.71
C SER A 54 3.13 -2.25 -35.04
N ARG A 55 4.34 -2.33 -35.63
CA ARG A 55 5.48 -3.02 -35.01
C ARG A 55 6.62 -2.05 -34.77
N GLU A 56 6.92 -1.81 -33.49
CA GLU A 56 8.08 -1.03 -33.08
C GLU A 56 9.15 -1.93 -32.48
N ARG A 57 10.38 -1.85 -33.00
CA ARG A 57 11.54 -2.64 -32.50
C ARG A 57 11.27 -4.14 -32.32
N GLY A 58 10.37 -4.71 -33.11
CA GLY A 58 10.00 -6.12 -33.04
C GLY A 58 8.93 -6.47 -31.99
N VAL A 59 8.26 -5.48 -31.41
CA VAL A 59 7.11 -5.66 -30.49
C VAL A 59 5.84 -5.13 -31.16
N LEU A 60 4.72 -5.81 -30.94
CA LEU A 60 3.40 -5.35 -31.39
C LEU A 60 2.95 -4.18 -30.50
N VAL A 61 2.68 -3.03 -31.13
CA VAL A 61 2.18 -1.82 -30.47
C VAL A 61 0.78 -1.54 -30.97
N GLY A 62 -0.07 -1.03 -30.09
CA GLY A 62 -1.45 -0.69 -30.39
C GLY A 62 -1.77 0.69 -29.86
N GLU A 63 -2.17 1.59 -30.75
CA GLU A 63 -2.70 2.91 -30.42
C GLU A 63 -4.21 2.89 -30.56
N CYS A 64 -4.92 3.52 -29.62
CA CYS A 64 -6.36 3.60 -29.67
C CYS A 64 -6.86 4.90 -29.05
N SER A 65 -7.87 5.54 -29.66
CA SER A 65 -8.48 6.77 -29.17
C SER A 65 -9.33 6.62 -27.89
N CYS A 66 -9.46 5.40 -27.35
CA CYS A 66 -10.14 5.18 -26.07
C CYS A 66 -9.26 5.64 -24.88
N PRO A 67 -9.85 6.00 -23.72
CA PRO A 67 -9.09 6.51 -22.57
C PRO A 67 -7.92 5.62 -22.16
N TRP A 68 -8.16 4.31 -22.06
CA TRP A 68 -7.12 3.33 -21.71
C TRP A 68 -5.99 3.25 -22.76
N GLY A 69 -6.31 3.45 -24.03
CA GLY A 69 -5.33 3.44 -25.12
C GLY A 69 -4.52 4.74 -25.21
N GLN A 70 -5.11 5.88 -24.83
CA GLN A 70 -4.42 7.18 -24.78
C GLN A 70 -3.31 7.22 -23.70
N GLU A 71 -3.42 6.37 -22.67
CA GLU A 71 -2.35 6.14 -21.69
C GLU A 71 -1.19 5.27 -22.23
N GLY A 72 -1.24 4.86 -23.51
CA GLY A 72 -0.24 3.99 -24.15
C GLY A 72 -0.44 2.50 -23.90
N ASN A 73 -1.59 2.09 -23.34
CA ASN A 73 -1.86 0.68 -23.07
C ASN A 73 -2.48 -0.04 -24.28
N PHE A 74 -2.11 -1.31 -24.47
CA PHE A 74 -2.72 -2.17 -25.48
C PHE A 74 -4.15 -2.58 -25.04
N CYS A 75 -5.15 -1.86 -25.52
CA CYS A 75 -6.52 -1.98 -25.05
C CYS A 75 -7.31 -3.15 -25.67
N LYS A 76 -8.53 -3.37 -25.15
CA LYS A 76 -9.46 -4.39 -25.68
C LYS A 76 -9.85 -4.16 -27.16
N HIS A 77 -9.84 -2.92 -27.64
CA HIS A 77 -10.11 -2.59 -29.05
C HIS A 77 -8.94 -3.00 -29.95
N CYS A 78 -7.69 -2.77 -29.51
CA CYS A 78 -6.49 -3.27 -30.19
C CYS A 78 -6.50 -4.81 -30.32
N VAL A 79 -6.94 -5.52 -29.27
CA VAL A 79 -7.14 -6.98 -29.31
C VAL A 79 -8.19 -7.37 -30.35
N ALA A 80 -9.34 -6.68 -30.38
CA ALA A 80 -10.41 -6.97 -31.32
C ALA A 80 -9.95 -6.83 -32.78
N VAL A 81 -9.25 -5.73 -33.11
CA VAL A 81 -8.65 -5.51 -34.43
C VAL A 81 -7.64 -6.61 -34.76
N GLY A 82 -6.73 -6.92 -33.83
CA GLY A 82 -5.73 -7.98 -34.03
C GLY A 82 -6.35 -9.35 -34.31
N LEU A 83 -7.41 -9.73 -33.59
CA LEU A 83 -8.12 -10.99 -33.81
C LEU A 83 -8.87 -11.03 -35.14
N THR A 84 -9.41 -9.89 -35.58
CA THR A 84 -10.08 -9.77 -36.88
C THR A 84 -9.07 -9.89 -38.02
N VAL A 85 -7.88 -9.29 -37.90
CA VAL A 85 -6.76 -9.46 -38.84
C VAL A 85 -6.30 -10.91 -38.92
N LEU A 86 -6.08 -11.57 -37.77
CA LEU A 86 -5.69 -12.98 -37.72
C LEU A 86 -6.71 -13.90 -38.41
N ALA A 87 -8.01 -13.62 -38.21
CA ALA A 87 -9.08 -14.35 -38.88
C ALA A 87 -9.10 -14.10 -40.39
N ALA A 88 -8.87 -12.87 -40.84
CA ALA A 88 -8.79 -12.53 -42.26
C ALA A 88 -7.57 -13.17 -42.96
N TRP A 89 -6.41 -13.23 -42.31
CA TRP A 89 -5.26 -13.99 -42.82
C TRP A 89 -5.53 -15.49 -42.88
N ALA A 90 -6.16 -16.07 -41.86
CA ALA A 90 -6.49 -17.50 -41.82
C ALA A 90 -7.52 -17.88 -42.92
N ALA A 91 -8.47 -16.99 -43.21
CA ALA A 91 -9.46 -17.17 -44.26
C ALA A 91 -8.94 -16.90 -45.68
N GLY A 92 -7.71 -16.38 -45.82
CA GLY A 92 -7.13 -15.98 -47.10
C GLY A 92 -7.83 -14.77 -47.74
N THR A 93 -8.60 -14.00 -46.96
CA THR A 93 -9.34 -12.82 -47.42
C THR A 93 -8.56 -11.52 -47.21
N ALA A 94 -7.47 -11.56 -46.46
CA ALA A 94 -6.56 -10.44 -46.26
C ALA A 94 -5.59 -10.30 -47.46
N GLY A 95 -6.03 -9.59 -48.50
CA GLY A 95 -5.12 -8.97 -49.46
C GLY A 95 -4.56 -7.68 -48.87
N VAL A 96 -3.28 -7.40 -49.10
CA VAL A 96 -2.72 -6.04 -48.91
C VAL A 96 -3.38 -5.16 -49.98
N ALA A 97 -4.55 -4.64 -49.66
CA ALA A 97 -5.11 -3.51 -50.37
C ALA A 97 -4.56 -2.28 -49.66
N PRO A 98 -3.80 -1.39 -50.33
CA PRO A 98 -3.54 -0.09 -49.75
C PRO A 98 -4.90 0.59 -49.58
N GLY A 99 -5.33 0.83 -48.34
CA GLY A 99 -6.37 1.81 -48.08
C GLY A 99 -5.99 3.16 -48.69
N PRO A 100 -6.97 4.05 -48.92
CA PRO A 100 -6.65 5.40 -49.33
C PRO A 100 -5.65 6.00 -48.34
N ALA A 101 -4.50 6.46 -48.84
CA ALA A 101 -3.51 7.12 -47.99
C ALA A 101 -4.23 8.22 -47.19
N ARG A 102 -4.20 8.11 -45.86
CA ARG A 102 -4.76 9.16 -45.00
C ARG A 102 -4.05 10.47 -45.36
N PRO A 103 -4.79 11.57 -45.52
CA PRO A 103 -4.17 12.86 -45.78
C PRO A 103 -3.22 13.18 -44.63
N ASP A 104 -1.99 13.56 -44.98
CA ASP A 104 -0.97 13.98 -44.03
C ASP A 104 -1.36 15.33 -43.43
N LEU A 105 -1.93 15.31 -42.23
CA LEU A 105 -2.42 16.50 -41.53
C LEU A 105 -1.27 17.43 -41.16
N ASP A 106 -0.10 16.89 -40.82
CA ASP A 106 1.06 17.70 -40.43
C ASP A 106 1.62 18.43 -41.65
N ALA A 107 1.82 17.73 -42.78
CA ALA A 107 2.23 18.38 -44.02
C ALA A 107 1.21 19.39 -44.52
N TRP A 108 -0.10 19.15 -44.31
CA TRP A 108 -1.14 20.13 -44.63
C TRP A 108 -1.07 21.35 -43.72
N LEU A 109 -0.97 21.18 -42.39
CA LEU A 109 -0.83 22.28 -41.43
C LEU A 109 0.41 23.12 -41.70
N GLU A 110 1.53 22.49 -42.05
CA GLU A 110 2.78 23.17 -42.44
C GLU A 110 2.65 23.96 -43.76
N SER A 111 1.75 23.53 -44.65
CA SER A 111 1.49 24.21 -45.92
C SER A 111 0.60 25.44 -45.79
N LEU A 112 -0.16 25.56 -44.69
CA LEU A 112 -1.08 26.67 -44.48
C LEU A 112 -0.36 28.00 -44.19
N GLY A 113 -0.85 29.07 -44.80
CA GLY A 113 -0.42 30.42 -44.44
C GLY A 113 -0.98 30.86 -43.07
N GLU A 114 -0.35 31.87 -42.46
CA GLU A 114 -0.76 32.39 -41.15
C GLU A 114 -2.23 32.85 -41.09
N ALA A 115 -2.79 33.34 -42.20
CA ALA A 115 -4.18 33.76 -42.28
C ALA A 115 -5.16 32.57 -42.29
N GLU A 116 -4.79 31.48 -42.96
CA GLU A 116 -5.59 30.26 -43.06
C GLU A 116 -5.58 29.53 -41.72
N LEU A 117 -4.41 29.40 -41.10
CA LEU A 117 -4.28 28.80 -39.76
C LEU A 117 -5.10 29.55 -38.70
N ARG A 118 -5.14 30.89 -38.76
CA ARG A 118 -6.01 31.69 -37.89
C ARG A 118 -7.50 31.41 -38.13
N GLU A 119 -7.93 31.20 -39.37
CA GLU A 119 -9.34 30.90 -39.65
C GLU A 119 -9.71 29.49 -39.19
N GLU A 120 -8.86 28.49 -39.42
CA GLU A 120 -9.05 27.14 -38.88
C GLU A 120 -9.16 27.17 -37.35
N LEU A 121 -8.28 27.91 -36.68
CA LEU A 121 -8.36 28.08 -35.22
C LEU A 121 -9.66 28.78 -34.79
N ARG A 122 -10.15 29.78 -35.54
CA ARG A 122 -11.44 30.41 -35.25
C ARG A 122 -12.62 29.47 -35.44
N VAL A 123 -12.54 28.54 -36.40
CA VAL A 123 -13.59 27.52 -36.61
C VAL A 123 -13.60 26.55 -35.43
N LEU A 124 -12.43 26.05 -35.01
CA LEU A 124 -12.29 25.19 -33.83
C LEU A 124 -12.82 25.87 -32.56
N ILE A 125 -12.40 27.11 -32.30
CA ILE A 125 -12.85 27.89 -31.14
C ILE A 125 -14.37 28.15 -31.17
N ARG A 126 -14.97 28.38 -32.35
CA ARG A 126 -16.42 28.59 -32.45
C ARG A 126 -17.20 27.29 -32.19
N GLY A 127 -16.67 26.16 -32.69
CA GLY A 127 -17.30 24.84 -32.59
C GLY A 127 -17.21 24.22 -31.19
N ASP A 128 -16.14 24.49 -30.46
CA ASP A 128 -15.89 23.90 -29.14
C ASP A 128 -16.04 24.93 -28.01
N ARG A 129 -17.03 24.72 -27.15
CA ARG A 129 -17.33 25.60 -26.01
C ARG A 129 -16.22 25.59 -24.95
N GLU A 130 -15.57 24.45 -24.73
CA GLU A 130 -14.49 24.31 -23.76
C GLU A 130 -13.25 25.03 -24.30
N LEU A 131 -12.87 24.74 -25.55
CA LEU A 131 -11.77 25.43 -26.22
C LEU A 131 -11.98 26.95 -26.25
N ARG A 132 -13.21 27.41 -26.48
CA ARG A 132 -13.53 28.85 -26.43
C ARG A 132 -13.24 29.46 -25.07
N ARG A 133 -13.68 28.84 -23.97
CA ARG A 133 -13.45 29.35 -22.60
C ARG A 133 -11.96 29.46 -22.30
N ARG A 134 -11.18 28.46 -22.72
CA ARG A 134 -9.72 28.44 -22.57
C ARG A 134 -9.06 29.62 -23.27
N PHE A 135 -9.45 29.89 -24.51
CA PHE A 135 -8.92 31.03 -25.27
C PHE A 135 -9.41 32.38 -24.74
N GLU A 136 -10.66 32.49 -24.28
CA GLU A 136 -11.16 33.68 -23.60
C GLU A 136 -10.35 34.01 -22.34
N LEU A 137 -9.94 32.99 -21.57
CA LEU A 137 -9.08 33.14 -20.39
C LEU A 137 -7.69 33.65 -20.78
N ARG A 138 -7.08 33.09 -21.83
CA ARG A 138 -5.79 33.58 -22.36
C ARG A 138 -5.86 35.02 -22.86
N VAL A 139 -6.97 35.41 -23.50
CA VAL A 139 -7.19 36.80 -23.92
C VAL A 139 -7.29 37.73 -22.71
N ALA A 140 -8.02 37.34 -21.67
CA ALA A 140 -8.13 38.13 -20.44
C ALA A 140 -6.77 38.28 -19.74
N GLN A 141 -5.95 37.21 -19.69
CA GLN A 141 -4.59 37.27 -19.16
C GLN A 141 -3.69 38.22 -19.96
N ALA A 142 -3.72 38.12 -21.29
CA ALA A 142 -2.91 38.99 -22.16
C ALA A 142 -3.34 40.47 -22.05
N GLY A 143 -4.63 40.71 -21.81
CA GLY A 143 -5.18 42.05 -21.54
C GLY A 143 -4.93 42.56 -20.12
N GLN A 144 -4.37 41.73 -19.23
CA GLN A 144 -4.15 42.02 -17.80
C GLN A 144 -5.42 42.47 -17.05
N ASP A 145 -6.60 41.97 -17.45
CA ASP A 145 -7.86 42.25 -16.77
C ASP A 145 -8.13 41.19 -15.69
N ALA A 146 -7.64 41.45 -14.48
CA ALA A 146 -7.76 40.53 -13.35
C ALA A 146 -9.23 40.24 -12.97
N GLY A 147 -10.14 41.19 -13.17
CA GLY A 147 -11.57 41.01 -12.92
C GLY A 147 -12.19 40.02 -13.91
N GLN A 148 -11.83 40.13 -15.18
CA GLN A 148 -12.25 39.19 -16.22
C GLN A 148 -11.66 37.80 -15.99
N VAL A 149 -10.38 37.70 -15.63
CA VAL A 149 -9.72 36.43 -15.29
C VAL A 149 -10.45 35.72 -14.15
N ARG A 150 -10.73 36.43 -13.04
CA ARG A 150 -11.52 35.88 -11.91
C ARG A 150 -12.89 35.38 -12.35
N GLY A 151 -13.59 36.15 -13.19
CA GLY A 151 -14.90 35.76 -13.72
C GLY A 151 -14.84 34.47 -14.54
N LEU A 152 -13.82 34.33 -15.38
CA LEU A 152 -13.63 33.17 -16.25
C LEU A 152 -13.19 31.93 -15.47
N VAL A 153 -12.29 32.04 -14.49
CA VAL A 153 -11.90 30.93 -13.60
C VAL A 153 -13.12 30.37 -12.87
N ARG A 154 -13.97 31.24 -12.30
CA ARG A 154 -15.23 30.80 -11.66
C ARG A 154 -16.15 30.07 -12.63
N GLN A 155 -16.25 30.52 -13.87
CA GLN A 155 -17.09 29.87 -14.87
C GLN A 155 -16.53 28.52 -15.30
N LEU A 156 -15.20 28.40 -15.38
CA LEU A 156 -14.47 27.19 -15.74
C LEU A 156 -14.69 26.09 -14.68
N LEU A 157 -14.58 26.44 -13.40
CA LEU A 157 -14.66 25.47 -12.30
C LEU A 157 -16.08 25.15 -11.82
N ARG A 158 -17.08 25.92 -12.25
CA ARG A 158 -18.50 25.65 -11.95
C ARG A 158 -18.97 24.39 -12.68
N ARG A 159 -19.47 23.42 -11.91
CA ARG A 159 -20.07 22.13 -12.36
C ARG A 159 -21.32 22.23 -13.26
N GLY A 160 -21.83 23.43 -13.51
CA GLY A 160 -22.87 23.65 -14.53
C GLY A 160 -24.19 22.88 -14.32
N GLY A 161 -24.64 22.71 -13.07
CA GLY A 161 -25.90 22.03 -12.74
C GLY A 161 -25.83 20.50 -12.63
N ARG A 162 -24.66 19.89 -12.88
CA ARG A 162 -24.41 18.48 -12.57
C ARG A 162 -24.11 18.33 -11.08
N GLU A 163 -24.83 17.41 -10.43
CA GLU A 163 -24.64 17.10 -9.00
C GLU A 163 -23.44 16.18 -8.74
N PHE A 164 -22.97 15.45 -9.76
CA PHE A 164 -21.92 14.43 -9.67
C PHE A 164 -20.98 14.48 -10.88
N ILE A 165 -19.69 14.22 -10.67
CA ILE A 165 -18.69 14.06 -11.73
C ILE A 165 -18.34 12.56 -11.76
N ASP A 166 -18.68 11.89 -12.86
CA ASP A 166 -18.33 10.49 -13.05
C ASP A 166 -16.85 10.31 -13.41
N TYR A 167 -16.40 9.05 -13.37
CA TYR A 167 -15.03 8.68 -13.67
C TYR A 167 -14.54 9.19 -15.04
N GLU A 168 -15.41 9.21 -16.07
CA GLU A 168 -15.03 9.61 -17.43
C GLU A 168 -14.84 11.13 -17.56
N ASP A 169 -15.57 11.91 -16.76
CA ASP A 169 -15.47 13.37 -16.70
C ASP A 169 -14.44 13.89 -15.70
N GLY A 170 -13.85 13.01 -14.88
CA GLY A 170 -12.88 13.37 -13.83
C GLY A 170 -11.63 14.06 -14.36
N ASP A 171 -10.99 13.46 -15.37
CA ASP A 171 -9.78 14.01 -16.00
C ASP A 171 -10.06 15.33 -16.72
N ALA A 172 -11.21 15.44 -17.37
CA ALA A 172 -11.62 16.69 -18.01
C ALA A 172 -11.83 17.82 -16.98
N TYR A 173 -12.32 17.49 -15.78
CA TYR A 173 -12.42 18.47 -14.69
C TYR A 173 -11.05 18.82 -14.12
N ALA A 174 -10.14 17.86 -13.96
CA ALA A 174 -8.77 18.09 -13.52
C ALA A 174 -8.05 19.10 -14.43
N VAL A 175 -8.12 18.94 -15.75
CA VAL A 175 -7.55 19.89 -16.73
C VAL A 175 -8.08 21.32 -16.54
N ARG A 176 -9.37 21.48 -16.18
CA ARG A 176 -9.95 22.80 -15.89
C ARG A 176 -9.35 23.43 -14.63
N VAL A 177 -9.05 22.62 -13.62
CA VAL A 177 -8.37 23.05 -12.38
C VAL A 177 -6.95 23.49 -12.69
N GLU A 178 -6.20 22.73 -13.50
CA GLU A 178 -4.86 23.09 -13.96
C GLU A 178 -4.86 24.42 -14.75
N GLU A 179 -5.84 24.63 -15.62
CA GLU A 179 -5.97 25.88 -16.38
C GLU A 179 -6.31 27.09 -15.51
N ALA A 180 -7.12 26.89 -14.47
CA ALA A 180 -7.30 27.91 -13.44
C ALA A 180 -5.97 28.21 -12.72
N GLY A 181 -5.16 27.20 -12.43
CA GLY A 181 -3.82 27.34 -11.86
C GLY A 181 -2.91 28.22 -12.72
N HIS A 182 -2.79 27.93 -14.01
CA HIS A 182 -2.04 28.75 -14.96
C HIS A 182 -2.56 30.19 -15.05
N ALA A 183 -3.88 30.38 -14.92
CA ALA A 183 -4.48 31.70 -14.87
C ALA A 183 -4.07 32.50 -13.63
N ILE A 184 -4.08 31.85 -12.46
CA ILE A 184 -3.65 32.43 -11.19
C ILE A 184 -2.16 32.79 -11.24
N GLU A 185 -1.30 31.90 -11.75
CA GLU A 185 0.13 32.16 -11.90
C GLU A 185 0.39 33.37 -12.81
N GLY A 186 -0.36 33.49 -13.91
CA GLY A 186 -0.31 34.67 -14.78
C GLY A 186 -0.64 35.97 -14.05
N LEU A 187 -1.60 35.96 -13.12
CA LEU A 187 -1.92 37.13 -12.29
C LEU A 187 -0.78 37.48 -11.32
N ILE A 188 -0.13 36.47 -10.72
CA ILE A 188 1.04 36.66 -9.85
C ILE A 188 2.17 37.34 -10.63
N VAL A 189 2.50 36.81 -11.81
CA VAL A 189 3.57 37.36 -12.67
C VAL A 189 3.25 38.78 -13.15
N ALA A 190 1.97 39.08 -13.39
CA ALA A 190 1.51 40.42 -13.76
C ALA A 190 1.52 41.42 -12.58
N GLY A 191 1.86 40.99 -11.35
CA GLY A 191 1.86 41.83 -10.16
C GLY A 191 0.49 42.03 -9.51
N ALA A 192 -0.54 41.32 -9.97
CA ALA A 192 -1.89 41.35 -9.42
C ALA A 192 -2.04 40.33 -8.27
N GLY A 193 -1.19 40.45 -7.24
CA GLY A 193 -1.09 39.48 -6.16
C GLY A 193 -2.38 39.32 -5.33
N GLU A 194 -3.05 40.43 -5.02
CA GLU A 194 -4.30 40.41 -4.25
C GLU A 194 -5.41 39.67 -5.00
N GLU A 195 -5.62 39.97 -6.29
CA GLU A 195 -6.55 39.23 -7.13
C GLU A 195 -6.15 37.77 -7.29
N ALA A 196 -4.87 37.47 -7.52
CA ALA A 196 -4.39 36.09 -7.62
C ALA A 196 -4.73 35.29 -6.35
N MET A 197 -4.54 35.89 -5.17
CA MET A 197 -4.84 35.25 -3.90
C MET A 197 -6.34 34.97 -3.77
N LEU A 198 -7.19 35.95 -4.06
CA LEU A 198 -8.65 35.78 -4.01
C LEU A 198 -9.15 34.73 -5.00
N VAL A 199 -8.64 34.75 -6.23
CA VAL A 199 -8.98 33.77 -7.28
C VAL A 199 -8.54 32.37 -6.86
N CYS A 200 -7.34 32.24 -6.28
CA CYS A 200 -6.84 30.95 -5.81
C CYS A 200 -7.73 30.35 -4.72
N ARG A 201 -8.12 31.14 -3.71
CA ARG A 201 -9.04 30.68 -2.64
C ARG A 201 -10.36 30.19 -3.20
N GLU A 202 -10.92 30.92 -4.15
CA GLU A 202 -12.18 30.54 -4.80
C GLU A 202 -12.02 29.29 -5.66
N ALA A 203 -10.92 29.19 -6.41
CA ALA A 203 -10.64 28.03 -7.26
C ALA A 203 -10.49 26.75 -6.43
N THR A 204 -9.72 26.81 -5.34
CA THR A 204 -9.59 25.69 -4.40
C THR A 204 -10.93 25.30 -3.80
N GLY A 205 -11.76 26.28 -3.39
CA GLY A 205 -13.10 26.02 -2.88
C GLY A 205 -14.00 25.30 -3.89
N PHE A 206 -14.07 25.78 -5.14
CA PHE A 206 -14.85 25.12 -6.19
C PHE A 206 -14.36 23.71 -6.50
N ALA A 207 -13.04 23.51 -6.54
CA ALA A 207 -12.45 22.22 -6.85
C ALA A 207 -12.67 21.20 -5.72
N LEU A 208 -12.57 21.60 -4.45
CA LEU A 208 -12.91 20.75 -3.30
C LEU A 208 -14.40 20.40 -3.24
N GLU A 209 -15.27 21.38 -3.51
CA GLU A 209 -16.71 21.13 -3.62
C GLU A 209 -17.05 20.13 -4.73
N ALA A 210 -16.31 20.18 -5.83
CA ALA A 210 -16.46 19.23 -6.94
C ALA A 210 -15.92 17.85 -6.59
N LEU A 211 -14.75 17.78 -5.96
CA LEU A 211 -14.14 16.53 -5.48
C LEU A 211 -15.05 15.78 -4.50
N ALA A 212 -15.75 16.50 -3.62
CA ALA A 212 -16.70 15.92 -2.67
C ALA A 212 -17.86 15.14 -3.31
N THR A 213 -18.11 15.35 -4.60
CA THR A 213 -19.15 14.68 -5.36
C THR A 213 -18.60 14.04 -6.63
N ALA A 214 -17.32 13.70 -6.67
CA ALA A 214 -16.68 13.09 -7.83
C ALA A 214 -16.26 11.64 -7.56
N GLU A 215 -16.27 10.80 -8.59
CA GLU A 215 -15.57 9.52 -8.58
C GLU A 215 -14.10 9.73 -8.99
N ASP A 216 -13.26 10.18 -8.05
CA ASP A 216 -11.84 10.46 -8.29
C ASP A 216 -10.95 9.23 -8.02
N ALA A 217 -11.31 8.07 -8.59
CA ALA A 217 -10.58 6.81 -8.33
C ALA A 217 -9.12 6.86 -8.82
N ASN A 218 -8.83 7.65 -9.86
CA ASN A 218 -7.49 7.87 -10.40
C ASN A 218 -6.72 9.00 -9.69
N GLY A 219 -7.40 9.78 -8.83
CA GLY A 219 -6.78 10.88 -8.11
C GLY A 219 -6.49 12.13 -8.95
N SER A 220 -7.04 12.26 -10.15
CA SER A 220 -6.75 13.37 -11.07
C SER A 220 -7.23 14.72 -10.53
N ILE A 221 -8.43 14.76 -9.94
CA ILE A 221 -8.98 16.00 -9.37
C ILE A 221 -8.22 16.36 -8.10
N SER A 222 -8.01 15.39 -7.20
CA SER A 222 -7.26 15.61 -5.96
C SER A 222 -5.81 16.03 -6.21
N ALA A 223 -5.14 15.46 -7.21
CA ALA A 223 -3.80 15.89 -7.63
C ALA A 223 -3.80 17.34 -8.13
N SER A 224 -4.76 17.71 -8.99
CA SER A 224 -4.88 19.09 -9.48
C SER A 224 -5.17 20.09 -8.37
N VAL A 225 -5.98 19.70 -7.37
CA VAL A 225 -6.21 20.53 -6.17
C VAL A 225 -4.93 20.68 -5.36
N ALA A 226 -4.15 19.61 -5.18
CA ALA A 226 -2.87 19.67 -4.49
C ALA A 226 -1.89 20.65 -5.16
N GLU A 227 -1.92 20.77 -6.49
CA GLU A 227 -1.12 21.76 -7.24
C GLU A 227 -1.60 23.22 -7.07
N LEU A 228 -2.89 23.44 -6.79
CA LEU A 228 -3.40 24.79 -6.48
C LEU A 228 -2.93 25.29 -5.10
N LEU A 229 -2.71 24.40 -4.12
CA LEU A 229 -2.40 24.81 -2.75
C LEU A 229 -1.10 25.63 -2.64
N PRO A 230 0.03 25.25 -3.28
CA PRO A 230 1.24 26.08 -3.31
C PRO A 230 1.05 27.43 -4.01
N LEU A 231 0.16 27.54 -5.02
CA LEU A 231 -0.11 28.81 -5.69
C LEU A 231 -0.74 29.83 -4.74
N HIS A 232 -1.54 29.40 -3.77
CA HIS A 232 -2.09 30.29 -2.75
C HIS A 232 -0.96 30.94 -1.92
N LEU A 233 0.08 30.19 -1.55
CA LEU A 233 1.24 30.72 -0.84
C LEU A 233 1.99 31.76 -1.68
N HIS A 234 2.23 31.46 -2.96
CA HIS A 234 2.87 32.39 -3.89
C HIS A 234 2.06 33.68 -4.05
N ALA A 235 0.74 33.56 -4.21
CA ALA A 235 -0.15 34.70 -4.29
C ALA A 235 -0.15 35.52 -3.00
N CYS A 236 -0.16 34.88 -1.82
CA CYS A 236 -0.06 35.57 -0.53
C CYS A 236 1.27 36.33 -0.39
N ARG A 237 2.39 35.75 -0.85
CA ARG A 237 3.70 36.44 -0.84
C ARG A 237 3.70 37.68 -1.75
N ALA A 238 3.03 37.61 -2.89
CA ALA A 238 2.89 38.75 -3.80
C ALA A 238 1.92 39.82 -3.28
N ALA A 239 0.85 39.41 -2.59
CA ALA A 239 -0.18 40.31 -2.08
C ALA A 239 0.19 41.00 -0.76
N GLY A 240 0.87 40.29 0.15
CA GLY A 240 1.09 40.73 1.54
C GLY A 240 -0.22 40.90 2.31
N PRO A 241 -1.03 39.83 2.49
CA PRO A 241 -2.34 39.93 3.12
C PRO A 241 -2.27 40.31 4.61
N ASP A 242 -3.40 40.78 5.16
CA ASP A 242 -3.54 40.93 6.61
C ASP A 242 -3.30 39.58 7.31
N PRO A 243 -2.39 39.50 8.29
CA PRO A 243 -2.07 38.24 8.95
C PRO A 243 -3.24 37.57 9.69
N LEU A 244 -4.20 38.34 10.19
CA LEU A 244 -5.37 37.80 10.91
C LEU A 244 -6.37 37.21 9.92
N GLU A 245 -6.61 37.89 8.80
CA GLU A 245 -7.45 37.35 7.74
C GLU A 245 -6.86 36.09 7.10
N LEU A 246 -5.54 36.07 6.88
CA LEU A 246 -4.82 34.88 6.41
C LEU A 246 -4.93 33.73 7.41
N ALA A 247 -4.68 33.99 8.70
CA ALA A 247 -4.80 33.00 9.76
C ALA A 247 -6.19 32.35 9.80
N ARG A 248 -7.24 33.17 9.73
CA ARG A 248 -8.63 32.69 9.72
C ARG A 248 -8.92 31.82 8.51
N HIS A 249 -8.49 32.23 7.31
CA HIS A 249 -8.67 31.44 6.09
C HIS A 249 -7.96 30.08 6.18
N LEU A 250 -6.70 30.06 6.63
CA LEU A 250 -5.94 28.81 6.79
C LEU A 250 -6.59 27.88 7.81
N ALA A 251 -7.10 28.41 8.93
CA ALA A 251 -7.81 27.64 9.94
C ALA A 251 -9.11 27.05 9.37
N GLU A 252 -9.97 27.88 8.78
CA GLU A 252 -11.26 27.48 8.22
C GLU A 252 -11.10 26.40 7.15
N HIS A 253 -10.13 26.57 6.24
CA HIS A 253 -9.83 25.58 5.19
C HIS A 253 -9.38 24.24 5.77
N ASN A 254 -8.35 24.24 6.63
CA ASN A 254 -7.81 23.00 7.19
C ASN A 254 -8.82 22.26 8.09
N LEU A 255 -9.70 22.99 8.78
CA LEU A 255 -10.76 22.39 9.60
C LEU A 255 -11.84 21.73 8.73
N ALA A 256 -12.16 22.34 7.58
CA ALA A 256 -13.19 21.85 6.66
C ALA A 256 -12.69 20.77 5.68
N ASP A 257 -11.39 20.66 5.47
CA ASP A 257 -10.79 19.84 4.40
C ASP A 257 -11.09 18.35 4.52
N GLU A 258 -12.02 17.85 3.70
CA GLU A 258 -12.47 16.46 3.76
C GLU A 258 -11.48 15.40 3.25
N PHE A 259 -10.43 15.83 2.55
CA PHE A 259 -9.61 14.99 1.67
C PHE A 259 -8.14 14.95 2.07
N ASP A 260 -7.79 15.51 3.23
CA ASP A 260 -6.40 15.70 3.68
C ASP A 260 -5.58 16.55 2.68
N LEU A 261 -6.24 17.50 1.99
CA LEU A 261 -5.72 18.53 1.09
C LEU A 261 -5.68 19.92 1.79
N GLY A 262 -5.11 19.93 2.99
CA GLY A 262 -4.91 21.11 3.81
C GLY A 262 -3.68 21.93 3.40
N TYR A 263 -3.60 23.18 3.85
CA TYR A 263 -2.38 23.97 3.71
C TYR A 263 -1.35 23.56 4.76
N ASP A 264 -0.08 23.39 4.37
CA ASP A 264 1.01 23.31 5.36
C ASP A 264 1.15 24.65 6.07
N LEU A 265 0.71 24.71 7.33
CA LEU A 265 0.70 25.93 8.13
C LEU A 265 2.11 26.49 8.37
N GLY A 266 3.14 25.66 8.24
CA GLY A 266 4.54 26.04 8.37
C GLY A 266 5.01 27.00 7.30
N ASP A 267 4.57 26.78 6.06
CA ASP A 267 4.99 27.58 4.92
C ASP A 267 4.54 29.04 5.00
N TYR A 268 3.49 29.30 5.80
CA TYR A 268 2.91 30.62 6.03
C TYR A 268 3.48 31.34 7.26
N ALA A 269 4.44 30.76 7.99
CA ALA A 269 4.94 31.31 9.25
C ALA A 269 5.43 32.77 9.14
N GLU A 270 6.17 33.11 8.08
CA GLU A 270 6.67 34.48 7.86
C GLU A 270 5.53 35.48 7.58
N LEU A 271 4.52 35.06 6.82
CA LEU A 271 3.37 35.90 6.46
C LEU A 271 2.43 36.14 7.66
N LEU A 272 2.26 35.12 8.50
CA LEU A 272 1.45 35.21 9.70
C LEU A 272 2.12 36.06 10.79
N GLY A 273 3.44 35.91 10.94
CA GLY A 273 4.16 36.43 12.10
C GLY A 273 3.54 35.98 13.43
N ALA A 274 3.93 36.61 14.53
CA ALA A 274 3.43 36.25 15.86
C ALA A 274 1.92 36.46 16.00
N LYS A 275 1.39 37.59 15.53
CA LYS A 275 -0.03 37.95 15.66
C LYS A 275 -0.95 37.03 14.86
N GLY A 276 -0.59 36.72 13.61
CA GLY A 276 -1.36 35.80 12.78
C GLY A 276 -1.32 34.37 13.35
N PHE A 277 -0.16 33.93 13.84
CA PHE A 277 -0.03 32.61 14.46
C PHE A 277 -0.85 32.48 15.75
N GLU A 278 -0.84 33.49 16.62
CA GLU A 278 -1.71 33.52 17.81
C GLU A 278 -3.20 33.46 17.42
N HIS A 279 -3.61 34.24 16.41
CA HIS A 279 -4.99 34.21 15.94
C HIS A 279 -5.39 32.86 15.32
N LEU A 280 -4.50 32.24 14.54
CA LEU A 280 -4.68 30.90 13.98
C LEU A 280 -4.90 29.88 15.12
N ARG A 281 -4.09 29.97 16.18
CA ARG A 281 -4.25 29.14 17.39
C ARG A 281 -5.59 29.36 18.08
N ASP A 282 -6.02 30.60 18.26
CA ASP A 282 -7.32 30.90 18.89
C ASP A 282 -8.49 30.29 18.12
N VAL A 283 -8.47 30.39 16.77
CA VAL A 283 -9.53 29.83 15.92
C VAL A 283 -9.56 28.30 16.00
N VAL A 284 -8.41 27.64 15.89
CA VAL A 284 -8.31 26.18 15.98
C VAL A 284 -8.63 25.68 17.40
N ALA A 285 -8.16 26.36 18.44
CA ALA A 285 -8.47 26.03 19.83
C ALA A 285 -9.98 26.10 20.09
N ALA A 286 -10.66 27.15 19.60
CA ALA A 286 -12.11 27.29 19.74
C ALA A 286 -12.87 26.19 18.97
N ALA A 287 -12.35 25.72 17.83
CA ALA A 287 -12.92 24.58 17.11
C ALA A 287 -12.70 23.25 17.87
N TYR A 288 -11.49 23.03 18.39
CA TYR A 288 -11.16 21.89 19.22
C TYR A 288 -11.98 21.82 20.50
N GLU A 289 -12.22 22.93 21.19
CA GLU A 289 -13.09 22.98 22.37
C GLU A 289 -14.53 22.57 22.07
N ARG A 290 -15.04 22.91 20.88
CA ARG A 290 -16.37 22.49 20.42
C ARG A 290 -16.42 21.02 20.04
N ASN A 291 -15.32 20.47 19.49
CA ASN A 291 -15.24 19.07 19.07
C ASN A 291 -13.91 18.39 19.47
N PRO A 292 -13.68 18.09 20.76
CA PRO A 292 -12.38 17.58 21.22
C PRO A 292 -12.04 16.17 20.70
N LYS A 293 -13.05 15.44 20.23
CA LYS A 293 -12.90 14.08 19.65
C LYS A 293 -12.77 14.10 18.14
N GLY A 294 -12.94 15.27 17.51
CA GLY A 294 -12.75 15.45 16.08
C GLY A 294 -11.31 15.16 15.67
N ARG A 295 -11.13 14.29 14.67
CA ARG A 295 -9.81 13.88 14.21
C ARG A 295 -8.99 15.09 13.74
N ARG A 296 -9.60 16.00 12.97
CA ARG A 296 -8.93 17.17 12.38
C ARG A 296 -8.60 18.22 13.41
N GLU A 297 -9.56 18.58 14.25
CA GLU A 297 -9.40 19.56 15.31
C GLU A 297 -8.26 19.15 16.24
N ARG A 298 -8.19 17.87 16.59
CA ARG A 298 -7.06 17.30 17.36
C ARG A 298 -5.73 17.41 16.62
N ALA A 299 -5.68 17.00 15.36
CA ALA A 299 -4.46 16.98 14.57
C ALA A 299 -3.89 18.40 14.40
N LEU A 300 -4.75 19.36 14.03
CA LEU A 300 -4.37 20.76 13.88
C LEU A 300 -3.99 21.41 15.20
N MET A 301 -4.72 21.12 16.29
CA MET A 301 -4.35 21.63 17.61
C MET A 301 -2.97 21.08 18.03
N GLU A 302 -2.71 19.78 17.84
CA GLU A 302 -1.40 19.19 18.15
C GLU A 302 -0.28 19.81 17.30
N GLU A 303 -0.50 19.98 15.99
CA GLU A 303 0.46 20.61 15.09
C GLU A 303 0.80 22.04 15.54
N LEU A 304 -0.21 22.85 15.85
CA LEU A 304 -0.02 24.24 16.28
C LEU A 304 0.68 24.35 17.63
N VAL A 305 0.41 23.43 18.56
CA VAL A 305 1.14 23.36 19.84
C VAL A 305 2.60 22.99 19.61
N ARG A 306 2.88 22.00 18.76
CA ARG A 306 4.25 21.62 18.37
C ARG A 306 5.00 22.79 17.75
N ARG A 307 4.38 23.52 16.82
CA ARG A 307 4.99 24.70 16.16
C ARG A 307 5.18 25.87 17.12
N GLY A 308 4.33 26.00 18.14
CA GLY A 308 4.50 26.99 19.20
C GLY A 308 5.75 26.75 20.06
N GLY A 309 6.26 25.51 20.09
CA GLY A 309 7.49 25.14 20.79
C GLY A 309 7.32 24.97 22.30
N ASP A 310 6.10 25.07 22.83
CA ASP A 310 5.82 24.80 24.24
C ASP A 310 5.57 23.29 24.45
N LEU A 311 6.62 22.61 24.91
CA LEU A 311 6.56 21.17 25.19
C LEU A 311 5.64 20.85 26.37
N ASP A 312 5.52 21.71 27.38
CA ASP A 312 4.63 21.46 28.51
C ASP A 312 3.16 21.56 28.08
N GLU A 313 2.85 22.50 27.19
CA GLU A 313 1.54 22.58 26.55
C GLU A 313 1.24 21.32 25.71
N LEU A 314 2.21 20.82 24.93
CA LEU A 314 2.06 19.58 24.16
C LEU A 314 1.76 18.38 25.07
N VAL A 315 2.53 18.24 26.15
CA VAL A 315 2.31 17.19 27.14
C VAL A 315 0.92 17.31 27.76
N ALA A 316 0.50 18.52 28.14
CA ALA A 316 -0.83 18.75 28.70
C ALA A 316 -1.95 18.43 27.70
N LEU A 317 -1.78 18.71 26.41
CA LEU A 317 -2.73 18.36 25.35
C LEU A 317 -2.84 16.84 25.20
N LEU A 318 -1.72 16.14 25.03
CA LEU A 318 -1.69 14.68 24.86
C LEU A 318 -2.23 13.94 26.10
N ALA A 319 -1.97 14.47 27.30
CA ALA A 319 -2.44 13.91 28.55
C ALA A 319 -3.97 13.95 28.74
N ARG A 320 -4.72 14.73 27.94
CA ARG A 320 -6.19 14.77 28.00
C ARG A 320 -6.85 13.53 27.41
N ASP A 321 -6.13 12.79 26.57
CA ASP A 321 -6.66 11.63 25.85
C ASP A 321 -5.71 10.43 25.99
N LEU A 322 -5.44 10.03 27.23
CA LEU A 322 -4.64 8.84 27.53
C LEU A 322 -5.42 7.56 27.19
N ASP A 323 -4.76 6.63 26.48
CA ASP A 323 -5.35 5.36 26.12
C ASP A 323 -4.99 4.24 27.10
N SER A 324 -5.83 3.19 27.15
CA SER A 324 -5.67 2.07 28.08
C SER A 324 -4.45 1.16 27.80
N TYR A 325 -3.74 1.36 26.69
CA TYR A 325 -2.60 0.54 26.27
C TYR A 325 -1.26 1.27 26.43
N GLY A 326 -1.28 2.51 26.93
CA GLY A 326 -0.09 3.33 27.22
C GLY A 326 0.59 3.95 26.01
N ARG A 327 -0.05 3.97 24.83
CA ARG A 327 0.54 4.54 23.61
C ARG A 327 0.72 6.06 23.72
N GLN A 328 -0.24 6.74 24.32
CA GLN A 328 -0.19 8.20 24.52
C GLN A 328 0.88 8.57 25.56
N HIS A 329 1.04 7.79 26.63
CA HIS A 329 2.16 7.95 27.57
C HIS A 329 3.52 7.77 26.86
N LEU A 330 3.63 6.80 25.95
CA LEU A 330 4.84 6.61 25.16
C LEU A 330 5.12 7.80 24.23
N ARG A 331 4.12 8.34 23.53
CA ARG A 331 4.29 9.53 22.68
C ARG A 331 4.83 10.71 23.48
N ILE A 332 4.20 10.99 24.63
CA ILE A 332 4.69 12.01 25.57
C ILE A 332 6.13 11.74 26.00
N ALA A 333 6.46 10.50 26.36
CA ALA A 333 7.80 10.13 26.78
C ALA A 333 8.85 10.32 25.66
N ILE A 334 8.50 10.01 24.42
CA ILE A 334 9.39 10.22 23.25
C ILE A 334 9.62 11.72 23.03
N ASP A 335 8.57 12.53 23.06
CA ASP A 335 8.68 13.99 22.87
C ASP A 335 9.53 14.64 23.98
N LEU A 336 9.33 14.23 25.24
CA LEU A 336 10.15 14.69 26.38
C LEU A 336 11.61 14.26 26.27
N ASP A 337 11.87 13.03 25.86
CA ASP A 337 13.23 12.53 25.75
C ASP A 337 14.00 13.20 24.61
N ALA A 338 13.35 13.41 23.46
CA ALA A 338 13.94 14.14 22.33
C ALA A 338 14.34 15.58 22.71
N ALA A 339 13.62 16.19 23.66
CA ALA A 339 13.95 17.50 24.23
C ALA A 339 14.96 17.45 25.40
N GLY A 340 15.54 16.28 25.71
CA GLY A 340 16.52 16.11 26.78
C GLY A 340 15.93 16.00 28.19
N ARG A 341 14.60 15.91 28.35
CA ARG A 341 13.90 15.75 29.64
C ARG A 341 13.73 14.28 30.02
N GLY A 342 14.82 13.52 29.98
CA GLY A 342 14.83 12.05 30.12
C GLY A 342 14.20 11.51 31.41
N ASP A 343 14.36 12.21 32.54
CA ASP A 343 13.75 11.80 33.82
C ASP A 343 12.21 11.90 33.79
N GLU A 344 11.67 12.92 33.12
CA GLU A 344 10.23 13.09 32.97
C GLU A 344 9.67 12.11 31.95
N ALA A 345 10.40 11.89 30.85
CA ALA A 345 10.09 10.86 29.88
C ALA A 345 9.94 9.48 30.54
N LEU A 346 10.91 9.10 31.38
CA LEU A 346 10.86 7.84 32.10
C LEU A 346 9.66 7.76 33.06
N LYS A 347 9.35 8.84 33.79
CA LYS A 347 8.16 8.88 34.68
C LYS A 347 6.85 8.70 33.92
N TRP A 348 6.72 9.34 32.75
CA TRP A 348 5.55 9.18 31.89
C TRP A 348 5.42 7.75 31.39
N ALA A 349 6.52 7.16 30.91
CA ALA A 349 6.53 5.79 30.43
C ALA A 349 6.24 4.77 31.56
N GLU A 350 6.84 4.93 32.74
CA GLU A 350 6.55 4.13 33.94
C GLU A 350 5.07 4.25 34.37
N THR A 351 4.48 5.44 34.23
CA THR A 351 3.06 5.68 34.52
C THR A 351 2.18 4.99 33.50
N GLY A 352 2.51 5.04 32.21
CA GLY A 352 1.81 4.28 31.17
C GLY A 352 1.81 2.79 31.44
N LEU A 353 2.94 2.21 31.87
CA LEU A 353 3.00 0.78 32.24
C LEU A 353 2.09 0.43 33.42
N ARG A 354 1.92 1.35 34.38
CA ARG A 354 1.13 1.15 35.61
C ARG A 354 -0.37 1.32 35.39
N GLU A 355 -0.74 2.28 34.55
CA GLU A 355 -2.14 2.64 34.26
C GLU A 355 -2.76 1.81 33.13
N SER A 356 -1.93 1.14 32.32
CA SER A 356 -2.44 0.30 31.24
C SER A 356 -3.29 -0.85 31.78
N THR A 357 -4.48 -1.03 31.20
CA THR A 357 -5.39 -2.12 31.54
C THR A 357 -5.46 -3.11 30.38
N GLY A 358 -4.89 -4.30 30.55
CA GLY A 358 -4.87 -5.36 29.53
C GLY A 358 -3.52 -5.47 28.83
N PHE A 359 -3.54 -5.51 27.50
CA PHE A 359 -2.31 -5.56 26.69
C PHE A 359 -1.55 -4.25 26.81
N VAL A 360 -0.23 -4.31 26.91
CA VAL A 360 0.63 -3.13 26.94
C VAL A 360 1.49 -3.14 25.69
N GLY A 361 1.57 -2.02 24.98
CA GLY A 361 2.37 -1.93 23.77
C GLY A 361 3.83 -2.33 24.01
N THR A 362 4.37 -3.22 23.16
CA THR A 362 5.76 -3.67 23.24
C THR A 362 6.75 -2.51 23.22
N ASP A 363 6.48 -1.48 22.40
CA ASP A 363 7.34 -0.31 22.28
C ASP A 363 7.48 0.47 23.59
N LEU A 364 6.41 0.54 24.39
CA LEU A 364 6.45 1.19 25.69
C LEU A 364 7.33 0.40 26.67
N VAL A 365 7.21 -0.93 26.67
CA VAL A 365 8.02 -1.83 27.49
C VAL A 365 9.49 -1.69 27.13
N GLU A 366 9.82 -1.70 25.84
CA GLU A 366 11.19 -1.57 25.37
C GLU A 366 11.77 -0.17 25.61
N PHE A 367 10.96 0.88 25.49
CA PHE A 367 11.38 2.23 25.86
C PHE A 367 11.81 2.29 27.33
N VAL A 368 10.99 1.78 28.26
CA VAL A 368 11.33 1.76 29.69
C VAL A 368 12.55 0.85 29.96
N ALA A 369 12.63 -0.31 29.30
CA ALA A 369 13.75 -1.23 29.46
C ALA A 369 15.09 -0.62 29.02
N LEU A 370 15.09 0.10 27.89
CA LEU A 370 16.26 0.82 27.40
C LEU A 370 16.71 1.88 28.39
N ARG A 371 15.79 2.68 28.94
CA ARG A 371 16.11 3.72 29.92
C ARG A 371 16.63 3.16 31.24
N TYR A 372 16.06 2.05 31.72
CA TYR A 372 16.61 1.38 32.90
C TYR A 372 18.03 0.86 32.67
N THR A 373 18.32 0.33 31.49
CA THR A 373 19.67 -0.10 31.11
C THR A 373 20.65 1.07 31.12
N GLN A 374 20.29 2.17 30.44
CA GLN A 374 21.12 3.39 30.36
C GLN A 374 21.37 4.02 31.74
N ALA A 375 20.36 4.01 32.62
CA ALA A 375 20.46 4.53 33.98
C ALA A 375 21.09 3.54 34.99
N GLY A 376 21.51 2.35 34.56
CA GLY A 376 22.04 1.31 35.46
C GLY A 376 21.01 0.76 36.46
N ARG A 377 19.71 0.99 36.24
CA ARG A 377 18.60 0.53 37.09
C ARG A 377 18.25 -0.95 36.81
N PHE A 378 19.25 -1.82 36.80
CA PHE A 378 19.08 -3.24 36.42
C PHE A 378 18.10 -4.02 37.31
N LYS A 379 17.94 -3.62 38.58
CA LYS A 379 16.93 -4.22 39.48
C LYS A 379 15.50 -3.90 39.02
N ASP A 380 15.25 -2.69 38.54
CA ASP A 380 13.96 -2.29 38.00
C ASP A 380 13.70 -2.94 36.64
N LEU A 381 14.73 -3.04 35.79
CA LEU A 381 14.66 -3.80 34.54
C LEU A 381 14.30 -5.26 34.79
N LEU A 382 14.93 -5.90 35.77
CA LEU A 382 14.60 -7.28 36.12
C LEU A 382 13.16 -7.42 36.61
N ARG A 383 12.66 -6.47 37.42
CA ARG A 383 11.24 -6.46 37.84
C ARG A 383 10.33 -6.35 36.63
N LEU A 384 10.61 -5.44 35.70
CA LEU A 384 9.86 -5.28 34.45
C LEU A 384 9.83 -6.58 33.63
N ARG A 385 11.00 -7.20 33.38
CA ARG A 385 11.09 -8.45 32.60
C ARG A 385 10.36 -9.61 33.29
N ARG A 386 10.42 -9.71 34.62
CA ARG A 386 9.65 -10.69 35.40
C ARG A 386 8.15 -10.50 35.24
N GLU A 387 7.66 -9.27 35.41
CA GLU A 387 6.24 -8.94 35.28
C GLU A 387 5.74 -9.28 33.87
N ARG A 388 6.47 -8.87 32.83
CA ARG A 388 6.12 -9.16 31.42
C ARG A 388 6.08 -10.66 31.15
N PHE A 389 7.11 -11.40 31.54
CA PHE A 389 7.11 -12.86 31.39
C PHE A 389 5.97 -13.53 32.15
N SER A 390 5.63 -13.05 33.35
CA SER A 390 4.55 -13.64 34.15
C SER A 390 3.16 -13.40 33.58
N SER A 391 2.96 -12.28 32.88
CA SER A 391 1.72 -11.93 32.18
C SER A 391 1.64 -12.62 30.81
N GLU A 392 2.77 -12.69 30.10
CA GLU A 392 2.89 -13.22 28.75
C GLU A 392 4.02 -14.26 28.70
N LEU A 393 3.64 -15.52 28.92
CA LEU A 393 4.56 -16.64 28.86
C LEU A 393 4.97 -16.89 27.40
N THR A 394 6.04 -16.23 26.94
CA THR A 394 6.61 -16.41 25.62
C THR A 394 8.10 -16.72 25.71
N VAL A 395 8.67 -17.32 24.65
CA VAL A 395 10.11 -17.60 24.57
C VAL A 395 10.90 -16.28 24.57
N SER A 396 10.45 -15.26 23.84
CA SER A 396 11.11 -13.96 23.78
C SER A 396 11.19 -13.28 25.16
N HIS A 397 10.10 -13.26 25.93
CA HIS A 397 10.13 -12.71 27.28
C HIS A 397 11.00 -13.53 28.25
N PHE A 398 11.06 -14.85 28.08
CA PHE A 398 11.97 -15.71 28.83
C PHE A 398 13.44 -15.40 28.54
N GLU A 399 13.80 -15.20 27.27
CA GLU A 399 15.16 -14.86 26.85
C GLU A 399 15.60 -13.50 27.37
N LEU A 400 14.73 -12.49 27.31
CA LEU A 400 15.01 -11.15 27.87
C LEU A 400 15.16 -11.18 29.39
N LEU A 401 14.35 -12.01 30.07
CA LEU A 401 14.51 -12.27 31.51
C LEU A 401 15.85 -12.96 31.80
N ARG A 402 16.23 -13.96 31.00
CA ARG A 402 17.51 -14.68 31.11
C ARG A 402 18.69 -13.75 30.96
N GLU A 403 18.70 -12.92 29.92
CA GLU A 403 19.77 -11.96 29.65
C GLU A 403 19.95 -11.02 30.85
N THR A 404 18.86 -10.40 31.30
CA THR A 404 18.88 -9.45 32.43
C THR A 404 19.35 -10.12 33.73
N ALA A 405 18.86 -11.32 34.04
CA ALA A 405 19.22 -12.05 35.25
C ALA A 405 20.66 -12.59 35.20
N THR A 406 21.16 -12.94 34.02
CA THR A 406 22.55 -13.36 33.80
C THR A 406 23.52 -12.21 34.04
N ALA A 407 23.21 -11.01 33.51
CA ALA A 407 23.98 -9.81 33.76
C ALA A 407 24.07 -9.45 35.27
N LEU A 408 23.07 -9.85 36.06
CA LEU A 408 23.04 -9.66 37.51
C LEU A 408 23.60 -10.86 38.31
N GLY A 409 24.04 -11.93 37.66
CA GLY A 409 24.59 -13.12 38.32
C GLY A 409 23.57 -13.94 39.12
N ILE A 410 22.28 -13.82 38.83
CA ILE A 410 21.18 -14.48 39.58
C ILE A 410 20.30 -15.36 38.71
N TRP A 411 20.77 -15.73 37.51
CA TRP A 411 20.00 -16.49 36.55
C TRP A 411 19.39 -17.78 37.13
N GLU A 412 20.16 -18.57 37.88
CA GLU A 412 19.68 -19.84 38.43
C GLU A 412 18.45 -19.69 39.34
N SER A 413 18.39 -18.62 40.15
CA SER A 413 17.22 -18.35 40.99
C SER A 413 16.00 -17.97 40.16
N GLU A 414 16.21 -17.15 39.12
CA GLU A 414 15.14 -16.69 38.23
C GLU A 414 14.63 -17.77 37.29
N ARG A 415 15.53 -18.60 36.77
CA ARG A 415 15.18 -19.76 35.97
C ARG A 415 14.26 -20.69 36.75
N ASN A 416 14.58 -21.01 38.00
CA ASN A 416 13.73 -21.87 38.84
C ASN A 416 12.32 -21.29 39.02
N ARG A 417 12.20 -19.97 39.23
CA ARG A 417 10.88 -19.30 39.30
C ARG A 417 10.13 -19.37 37.98
N ALA A 418 10.80 -19.07 36.87
CA ALA A 418 10.21 -19.12 35.54
C ALA A 418 9.73 -20.54 35.18
N MET A 419 10.51 -21.57 35.50
CA MET A 419 10.16 -22.97 35.28
C MET A 419 8.92 -23.39 36.08
N VAL A 420 8.73 -22.89 37.31
CA VAL A 420 7.51 -23.14 38.10
C VAL A 420 6.29 -22.56 37.39
N LEU A 421 6.38 -21.35 36.84
CA LEU A 421 5.30 -20.71 36.09
C LEU A 421 4.96 -21.50 34.82
N LEU A 422 5.97 -21.85 34.03
CA LEU A 422 5.82 -22.60 32.78
C LEU A 422 5.24 -24.00 33.00
N ARG A 423 5.69 -24.73 34.04
CA ARG A 423 5.14 -26.05 34.40
C ARG A 423 3.69 -25.96 34.85
N ARG A 424 3.35 -24.93 35.64
CA ARG A 424 1.97 -24.68 36.07
C ARG A 424 1.07 -24.36 34.88
N ASP A 425 1.54 -23.55 33.94
CA ASP A 425 0.80 -23.24 32.71
C ASP A 425 0.62 -24.47 31.83
N ALA A 426 1.70 -25.24 31.59
CA ALA A 426 1.65 -26.49 30.85
C ALA A 426 0.68 -27.52 31.45
N ALA A 427 0.53 -27.54 32.78
CA ALA A 427 -0.44 -28.39 33.47
C ALA A 427 -1.90 -27.89 33.31
N LYS A 428 -2.12 -26.59 33.15
CA LYS A 428 -3.45 -25.99 32.89
C LYS A 428 -3.87 -26.16 31.44
N GLN A 429 -2.91 -26.24 30.51
CA GLN A 429 -3.15 -26.51 29.09
C GLN A 429 -3.58 -27.96 28.82
N GLY A 430 -4.69 -28.38 29.45
CA GLY A 430 -5.68 -29.17 28.73
C GLY A 430 -6.41 -28.30 27.69
N PRO A 431 -7.47 -28.82 27.04
CA PRO A 431 -8.03 -28.61 25.67
C PRO A 431 -7.69 -27.41 24.74
N LEU A 432 -6.71 -26.54 24.98
CA LEU A 432 -6.27 -25.46 24.08
C LEU A 432 -5.42 -25.94 22.89
N ALA A 433 -4.97 -27.21 22.92
CA ALA A 433 -4.40 -27.90 21.77
C ALA A 433 -5.30 -27.87 20.51
N ARG A 434 -6.62 -27.61 20.69
CA ARG A 434 -7.60 -27.43 19.62
C ARG A 434 -7.32 -26.24 18.70
N TYR A 435 -6.52 -25.26 19.13
CA TYR A 435 -6.08 -24.11 18.33
C TYR A 435 -4.62 -24.23 17.82
N GLY A 436 -3.99 -25.42 17.94
CA GLY A 436 -2.65 -25.65 17.41
C GLY A 436 -1.49 -25.05 18.20
N MET A 437 -1.77 -24.38 19.32
CA MET A 437 -0.74 -23.88 20.25
C MET A 437 -0.50 -24.89 21.36
N GLY A 438 0.78 -25.21 21.61
CA GLY A 438 1.19 -26.12 22.67
C GLY A 438 1.96 -25.40 23.77
N PRO A 439 2.35 -26.09 24.85
CA PRO A 439 2.94 -25.45 26.01
C PRO A 439 4.25 -24.74 25.68
N VAL A 440 4.36 -23.47 26.06
CA VAL A 440 5.57 -22.64 25.86
C VAL A 440 6.79 -23.25 26.55
N LEU A 441 6.57 -24.02 27.61
CA LEU A 441 7.60 -24.80 28.30
C LEU A 441 8.43 -25.65 27.34
N ILE A 442 7.82 -26.25 26.32
CA ILE A 442 8.54 -27.11 25.36
C ILE A 442 9.52 -26.26 24.55
N ASP A 443 9.08 -25.12 24.02
CA ASP A 443 9.95 -24.25 23.23
C ASP A 443 11.05 -23.60 24.07
N VAL A 444 10.77 -23.28 25.34
CA VAL A 444 11.80 -22.81 26.28
C VAL A 444 12.85 -23.89 26.56
N LEU A 445 12.44 -25.13 26.83
CA LEU A 445 13.38 -26.24 27.04
C LEU A 445 14.24 -26.51 25.79
N ILE A 446 13.64 -26.41 24.60
CA ILE A 446 14.38 -26.48 23.33
C ILE A 446 15.40 -25.33 23.23
N ALA A 447 15.02 -24.09 23.55
CA ALA A 447 15.90 -22.92 23.50
C ALA A 447 17.06 -23.01 24.52
N GLU A 448 16.87 -23.73 25.62
CA GLU A 448 17.93 -24.04 26.59
C GLU A 448 18.77 -25.28 26.22
N GLY A 449 18.41 -26.00 25.17
CA GLY A 449 19.08 -27.24 24.75
C GLY A 449 18.70 -28.49 25.56
N ASP A 450 17.72 -28.40 26.45
CA ASP A 450 17.18 -29.54 27.22
C ASP A 450 16.18 -30.34 26.36
N PHE A 451 16.70 -31.05 25.37
CA PHE A 451 15.87 -31.83 24.44
C PHE A 451 15.19 -33.03 25.13
N GLU A 452 15.81 -33.59 26.17
CA GLU A 452 15.22 -34.70 26.93
C GLU A 452 14.01 -34.23 27.75
N GLY A 453 14.17 -33.13 28.50
CA GLY A 453 13.08 -32.52 29.24
C GLY A 453 11.96 -32.04 28.31
N ALA A 454 12.30 -31.46 27.15
CA ALA A 454 11.33 -31.08 26.13
C ALA A 454 10.52 -32.29 25.63
N TRP A 455 11.19 -33.44 25.42
CA TRP A 455 10.56 -34.67 24.98
C TRP A 455 9.62 -35.26 26.04
N GLU A 456 10.06 -35.34 27.28
CA GLU A 456 9.21 -35.80 28.39
C GLU A 456 7.96 -34.92 28.55
N GLN A 457 8.10 -33.61 28.37
CA GLN A 457 6.96 -32.69 28.41
C GLN A 457 6.04 -32.87 27.20
N ALA A 458 6.60 -33.06 26.00
CA ALA A 458 5.81 -33.26 24.78
C ALA A 458 4.92 -34.51 24.82
N GLN A 459 5.31 -35.54 25.56
CA GLN A 459 4.50 -36.75 25.81
C GLN A 459 3.25 -36.46 26.67
N LYS A 460 3.31 -35.46 27.54
CA LYS A 460 2.18 -35.03 28.39
C LYS A 460 1.19 -34.15 27.62
N GLY A 461 1.67 -33.40 26.64
CA GLY A 461 0.87 -32.55 25.78
C GLY A 461 1.74 -31.63 24.93
N SER A 462 1.47 -31.57 23.63
CA SER A 462 2.24 -30.78 22.65
C SER A 462 1.38 -30.44 21.43
N SER A 463 1.73 -29.38 20.71
CA SER A 463 1.19 -29.15 19.37
C SER A 463 1.91 -30.01 18.32
N GLU A 464 1.30 -30.17 17.15
CA GLU A 464 1.96 -30.88 16.04
C GLU A 464 3.25 -30.16 15.56
N PRO A 465 3.28 -28.83 15.37
CA PRO A 465 4.51 -28.12 15.04
C PRO A 465 5.63 -28.35 16.06
N GLN A 466 5.32 -28.31 17.37
CA GLN A 466 6.29 -28.59 18.43
C GLN A 466 6.82 -30.02 18.36
N ARG A 467 5.96 -31.01 18.13
CA ARG A 467 6.40 -32.41 17.96
C ARG A 467 7.33 -32.60 16.78
N LEU A 468 7.01 -32.00 15.63
CA LEU A 468 7.84 -32.10 14.43
C LEU A 468 9.20 -31.42 14.62
N LYS A 469 9.21 -30.21 15.19
CA LYS A 469 10.43 -29.50 15.57
C LYS A 469 11.30 -30.35 16.50
N LEU A 470 10.69 -30.95 17.52
CA LEU A 470 11.40 -31.78 18.48
C LEU A 470 11.89 -33.10 17.87
N ALA A 471 11.10 -33.75 17.01
CA ALA A 471 11.52 -34.94 16.27
C ALA A 471 12.75 -34.69 15.40
N ALA A 472 12.84 -33.52 14.77
CA ALA A 472 14.02 -33.13 14.01
C ALA A 472 15.27 -32.97 14.91
N LEU A 473 15.10 -32.38 16.10
CA LEU A 473 16.18 -32.14 17.06
C LEU A 473 16.69 -33.42 17.73
N ILE A 474 15.80 -34.34 18.11
CA ILE A 474 16.20 -35.59 18.78
C ILE A 474 16.62 -36.70 17.80
N ARG A 475 16.38 -36.54 16.49
CA ARG A 475 16.67 -37.56 15.48
C ARG A 475 18.08 -38.18 15.60
N PRO A 476 19.17 -37.43 15.85
CA PRO A 476 20.51 -38.02 15.98
C PRO A 476 20.66 -38.96 17.18
N SER A 477 19.95 -38.70 18.29
CA SER A 477 20.06 -39.46 19.53
C SER A 477 18.95 -40.50 19.73
N ARG A 478 17.75 -40.24 19.19
CA ARG A 478 16.54 -41.06 19.34
C ARG A 478 15.78 -41.21 18.00
N PRO A 479 16.41 -41.80 16.96
CA PRO A 479 15.82 -41.86 15.63
C PRO A 479 14.54 -42.69 15.53
N ALA A 480 14.37 -43.74 16.35
CA ALA A 480 13.15 -44.55 16.36
C ALA A 480 11.92 -43.77 16.90
N GLU A 481 12.14 -42.92 17.90
CA GLU A 481 11.11 -42.06 18.46
C GLU A 481 10.71 -40.95 17.47
N ALA A 482 11.71 -40.30 16.84
CA ALA A 482 11.48 -39.32 15.79
C ALA A 482 10.74 -39.91 14.57
N LEU A 483 11.12 -41.13 14.15
CA LEU A 483 10.44 -41.86 13.08
C LEU A 483 8.94 -42.02 13.33
N THR A 484 8.57 -42.41 14.55
CA THR A 484 7.17 -42.59 14.96
C THR A 484 6.38 -41.29 14.83
N VAL A 485 6.99 -40.14 15.16
CA VAL A 485 6.35 -38.82 15.03
C VAL A 485 6.07 -38.48 13.57
N TYR A 486 7.05 -38.65 12.68
CA TYR A 486 6.86 -38.36 11.26
C TYR A 486 5.83 -39.27 10.61
N GLN A 487 5.85 -40.57 10.91
CA GLN A 487 4.86 -41.53 10.40
C GLN A 487 3.44 -41.15 10.83
N ARG A 488 3.26 -40.80 12.11
CA ARG A 488 1.95 -40.34 12.62
C ARG A 488 1.47 -39.05 11.96
N ALA A 489 2.37 -38.12 11.65
CA ALA A 489 2.04 -36.87 10.95
C ALA A 489 1.69 -37.07 9.46
N LEU A 490 2.19 -38.14 8.84
CA LEU A 490 1.86 -38.50 7.45
C LEU A 490 0.44 -39.04 7.28
N GLU A 491 -0.09 -39.76 8.28
CA GLU A 491 -1.42 -40.40 8.22
C GLU A 491 -2.56 -39.49 7.75
N PRO A 492 -2.82 -38.31 8.36
CA PRO A 492 -3.91 -37.44 7.91
C PRO A 492 -3.69 -36.85 6.50
N LEU A 493 -2.44 -36.78 6.02
CA LEU A 493 -2.12 -36.23 4.70
C LEU A 493 -2.37 -37.26 3.58
N ARG A 494 -2.49 -38.55 3.91
CA ARG A 494 -2.79 -39.62 2.93
C ARG A 494 -4.12 -39.42 2.22
N SER A 495 -5.10 -38.77 2.84
CA SER A 495 -6.42 -38.48 2.25
C SER A 495 -6.52 -37.09 1.61
N GLN A 496 -5.60 -36.17 1.94
CA GLN A 496 -5.65 -34.78 1.48
C GLN A 496 -5.08 -34.61 0.05
N THR A 497 -5.53 -33.57 -0.64
CA THR A 497 -5.08 -33.18 -1.99
C THR A 497 -4.86 -31.68 -2.06
N GLY A 498 -3.83 -31.27 -2.79
CA GLY A 498 -3.45 -29.86 -2.92
C GLY A 498 -1.93 -29.70 -2.83
N GLU A 499 -1.42 -28.59 -3.35
CA GLU A 499 0.01 -28.33 -3.41
C GLU A 499 0.66 -28.28 -2.02
N GLU A 500 0.00 -27.61 -1.06
CA GLU A 500 0.43 -27.51 0.34
C GLU A 500 0.57 -28.89 1.01
N ALA A 501 -0.45 -29.74 0.84
CA ALA A 501 -0.45 -31.09 1.39
C ALA A 501 0.68 -31.94 0.79
N TYR A 502 0.97 -31.79 -0.51
CA TYR A 502 2.05 -32.51 -1.16
C TYR A 502 3.43 -32.05 -0.70
N ARG A 503 3.63 -30.73 -0.52
CA ARG A 503 4.87 -30.20 0.04
C ARG A 503 5.15 -30.77 1.43
N ARG A 504 4.14 -30.76 2.30
CA ARG A 504 4.24 -31.31 3.65
C ARG A 504 4.49 -32.82 3.68
N VAL A 505 3.91 -33.59 2.75
CA VAL A 505 4.21 -35.02 2.60
C VAL A 505 5.69 -35.25 2.26
N MET A 506 6.25 -34.46 1.34
CA MET A 506 7.67 -34.59 0.98
C MET A 506 8.60 -34.30 2.16
N GLU A 507 8.36 -33.20 2.88
CA GLU A 507 9.14 -32.83 4.06
C GLU A 507 9.14 -33.94 5.14
N LEU A 508 7.96 -34.50 5.42
CA LEU A 508 7.83 -35.58 6.40
C LEU A 508 8.51 -36.88 5.93
N LEU A 509 8.43 -37.22 4.64
CA LEU A 509 9.12 -38.40 4.09
C LEU A 509 10.64 -38.25 4.11
N GLN A 510 11.17 -37.05 3.89
CA GLN A 510 12.60 -36.77 4.08
C GLN A 510 13.00 -36.93 5.56
N GLY A 511 12.14 -36.52 6.50
CA GLY A 511 12.30 -36.78 7.92
C GLY A 511 12.39 -38.29 8.24
N VAL A 512 11.48 -39.08 7.68
CA VAL A 512 11.45 -40.56 7.78
C VAL A 512 12.74 -41.17 7.20
N GLN A 513 13.16 -40.75 6.00
CA GLN A 513 14.38 -41.22 5.36
C GLN A 513 15.60 -40.98 6.26
N ALA A 514 15.72 -39.76 6.79
CA ALA A 514 16.82 -39.39 7.67
C ALA A 514 16.84 -40.23 8.96
N CYS A 515 15.69 -40.57 9.54
CA CYS A 515 15.62 -41.48 10.68
C CYS A 515 16.12 -42.88 10.33
N HIS A 516 15.66 -43.45 9.21
CA HIS A 516 16.10 -44.77 8.76
C HIS A 516 17.59 -44.81 8.39
N ALA A 517 18.16 -43.70 7.90
CA ALA A 517 19.59 -43.58 7.64
C ALA A 517 20.41 -43.65 8.93
N VAL A 518 20.00 -42.96 10.00
CA VAL A 518 20.66 -43.02 11.32
C VAL A 518 20.51 -44.41 11.94
N LEU A 519 19.36 -45.08 11.75
CA LEU A 519 19.12 -46.45 12.22
C LEU A 519 19.85 -47.53 11.42
N GLY A 520 20.42 -47.22 10.25
CA GLY A 520 21.01 -48.22 9.34
C GLY A 520 19.98 -49.11 8.62
N THR A 521 18.71 -48.70 8.60
CA THR A 521 17.55 -49.47 8.09
C THR A 521 17.08 -48.98 6.71
N ALA A 522 18.01 -48.70 5.79
CA ALA A 522 17.68 -48.13 4.47
C ALA A 522 16.72 -49.01 3.64
N ALA A 523 16.84 -50.35 3.76
CA ALA A 523 15.94 -51.29 3.09
C ALA A 523 14.49 -51.18 3.59
N GLU A 524 14.29 -50.93 4.89
CA GLU A 524 12.96 -50.71 5.46
C GLU A 524 12.33 -49.41 4.95
N PHE A 525 13.14 -48.36 4.80
CA PHE A 525 12.69 -47.12 4.18
C PHE A 525 12.25 -47.33 2.72
N ALA A 526 13.04 -48.07 1.93
CA ALA A 526 12.70 -48.36 0.54
C ALA A 526 11.35 -49.11 0.44
N ALA A 527 11.14 -50.10 1.32
CA ALA A 527 9.87 -50.82 1.41
C ALA A 527 8.71 -49.90 1.83
N TYR A 528 8.92 -49.04 2.83
CA TYR A 528 7.92 -48.07 3.29
C TYR A 528 7.53 -47.07 2.20
N LEU A 529 8.52 -46.51 1.49
CA LEU A 529 8.30 -45.57 0.39
C LEU A 529 7.58 -46.23 -0.79
N ALA A 530 7.94 -47.48 -1.14
CA ALA A 530 7.25 -48.25 -2.17
C ALA A 530 5.77 -48.47 -1.83
N ALA A 531 5.46 -48.85 -0.59
CA ALA A 531 4.09 -49.00 -0.11
C ALA A 531 3.32 -47.67 -0.16
N PHE A 532 3.92 -46.59 0.34
CA PHE A 532 3.32 -45.25 0.30
C PHE A 532 2.99 -44.81 -1.14
N ARG A 533 3.91 -45.02 -2.08
CA ARG A 533 3.69 -44.70 -3.50
C ARG A 533 2.58 -45.56 -4.13
N ALA A 534 2.51 -46.85 -3.80
CA ALA A 534 1.47 -47.74 -4.30
C ALA A 534 0.06 -47.30 -3.85
N GLU A 535 -0.07 -46.86 -2.60
CA GLU A 535 -1.32 -46.32 -2.05
C GLU A 535 -1.70 -44.98 -2.71
N GLN A 536 -0.73 -44.10 -2.94
CA GLN A 536 -0.95 -42.75 -3.48
C GLN A 536 -0.92 -42.68 -5.02
N LYS A 537 -0.84 -43.82 -5.73
CA LYS A 537 -0.67 -43.90 -7.19
C LYS A 537 -1.69 -43.10 -8.03
N ARG A 538 -2.88 -42.84 -7.49
CA ARG A 538 -3.93 -42.06 -8.17
C ARG A 538 -3.62 -40.54 -8.18
N LYS A 539 -2.76 -40.06 -7.28
CA LYS A 539 -2.35 -38.66 -7.16
C LYS A 539 -1.10 -38.38 -8.00
N ARG A 540 -1.27 -38.33 -9.34
CA ARG A 540 -0.16 -38.21 -10.32
C ARG A 540 0.80 -37.06 -10.06
N ASN A 541 0.29 -35.90 -9.61
CA ASN A 541 1.14 -34.75 -9.29
C ASN A 541 2.03 -34.99 -8.06
N LEU A 542 1.52 -35.64 -7.02
CA LEU A 542 2.31 -36.03 -5.85
C LEU A 542 3.44 -37.00 -6.24
N ILE A 543 3.15 -38.00 -7.08
CA ILE A 543 4.17 -38.95 -7.55
C ILE A 543 5.29 -38.22 -8.32
N ARG A 544 4.92 -37.31 -9.24
CA ARG A 544 5.88 -36.48 -9.97
C ARG A 544 6.75 -35.63 -9.03
N LEU A 545 6.16 -35.05 -7.99
CA LEU A 545 6.88 -34.26 -6.99
C LEU A 545 7.86 -35.13 -6.17
N LEU A 546 7.45 -36.34 -5.78
CA LEU A 546 8.34 -37.28 -5.08
C LEU A 546 9.56 -37.67 -5.93
N ASP A 547 9.35 -37.86 -7.24
CA ASP A 547 10.45 -38.17 -8.17
C ASP A 547 11.43 -37.00 -8.28
N ALA A 548 10.91 -35.76 -8.33
CA ALA A 548 11.72 -34.55 -8.43
C ALA A 548 12.64 -34.32 -7.21
N VAL A 549 12.21 -34.75 -6.01
CA VAL A 549 13.02 -34.64 -4.77
C VAL A 549 13.84 -35.88 -4.44
N GLY A 550 13.96 -36.83 -5.38
CA GLY A 550 14.80 -38.03 -5.21
C GLY A 550 14.23 -39.09 -4.28
N LEU A 551 12.93 -39.03 -3.95
CA LEU A 551 12.21 -40.05 -3.20
C LEU A 551 11.67 -41.13 -4.15
N THR A 552 12.61 -41.84 -4.80
CA THR A 552 12.35 -42.94 -5.74
C THR A 552 12.56 -44.30 -5.07
N THR A 553 11.96 -45.36 -5.63
CA THR A 553 12.10 -46.74 -5.12
C THR A 553 13.33 -47.46 -5.65
N ASP A 554 14.12 -46.83 -6.52
CA ASP A 554 15.34 -47.41 -7.09
C ASP A 554 16.54 -47.16 -6.17
N GLN A 555 16.71 -48.05 -5.20
CA GLN A 555 18.04 -48.43 -4.74
C GLN A 555 18.23 -49.92 -5.01
N GLY A 556 18.62 -50.21 -6.25
CA GLY A 556 18.93 -51.56 -6.72
C GLY A 556 19.98 -51.54 -7.84
N GLY A 557 21.26 -51.49 -7.44
CA GLY A 557 22.37 -52.04 -8.22
C GLY A 557 23.17 -51.06 -9.08
N VAL A 558 24.23 -50.49 -8.50
CA VAL A 558 25.48 -50.31 -9.25
C VAL A 558 26.52 -51.21 -8.59
N SER A 559 26.84 -52.28 -9.31
CA SER A 559 28.01 -53.15 -9.14
C SER A 559 29.31 -52.38 -9.30
#